data_AF-A0A7Y0BV40-F1
#
_entry.id   AF-A0A7Y0BV40-F1
#
_cell.length_a   1.000
_cell.length_b   1.000
_cell.length_c   1.000
_cell.angle_alpha   90.00
_cell.angle_beta   90.00
_cell.angle_gamma   90.00
#
_symmetry.space_group_name_H-M   'P 1'
#
loop_
_entity.id
_entity.type
_entity.pdbx_description
1 polymer ?
#
loop_
_entity_poly.entity_id
_entity_poly.type
_entity_poly.pdbx_seq_one_letter_code
_entity_poly.pdbx_strand_id
1 'polypeptide(L)'
;MMKNLPMLVAVAFLAAACSTVPAPVRQDLMTAPSPISFDGNAAGQATDEVFVLVPDADPNKAGFAMRTGESLRLVLPVAFKRNTSVAVVPDMDTNLVLTKGWAQGSVRLAEQYRVGFDESKNAMVVTALKDISNEGTNAPGIKVIHLRGRTFNNPIPGDYPVTVTHASADGKALTVWQGGLKVLDGTPAARLAPTNFHLSPGTNADYQMAAVAQPTPHLLGVLLWGAQGAVLNGVGIAPRDLTRFPRYTGGLLVQDTNQDKRLDPATDKVVGGIIGAAPEGAVGQAATSPMGADGRPVLSGDVLRNDGFPAAAGGGKPNPGLLAIQFKAGDKPGVYRPTVELIGGNSVQFTIRAK
;
A
#
# COMPACT_ATOMS: atom_id res chain seq x y z
N MET A 1 94.09 4.25 7.14
CA MET A 1 92.86 5.06 7.30
C MET A 1 91.75 4.44 6.45
N MET A 2 90.95 3.55 7.05
CA MET A 2 89.84 2.87 6.39
C MET A 2 88.55 3.66 6.61
N LYS A 3 87.81 3.92 5.53
CA LYS A 3 86.49 4.56 5.52
C LYS A 3 85.42 3.52 5.90
N ASN A 4 84.66 3.79 6.95
CA ASN A 4 83.45 3.06 7.31
C ASN A 4 82.26 3.65 6.55
N LEU A 5 81.48 2.79 5.88
CA LEU A 5 80.17 3.13 5.32
C LEU A 5 79.14 2.22 6.02
N PRO A 6 78.08 2.74 6.66
CA PRO A 6 77.00 1.91 7.16
C PRO A 6 75.91 1.76 6.09
N MET A 7 75.47 0.51 5.92
CA MET A 7 74.39 0.08 5.04
C MET A 7 73.05 0.37 5.73
N LEU A 8 72.22 1.28 5.17
CA LEU A 8 70.85 1.49 5.62
C LEU A 8 69.95 0.39 5.03
N VAL A 9 69.36 -0.44 5.88
CA VAL A 9 68.25 -1.33 5.51
C VAL A 9 66.95 -0.57 5.69
N ALA A 10 66.26 -0.27 4.59
CA ALA A 10 64.92 0.30 4.62
C ALA A 10 63.89 -0.83 4.79
N VAL A 11 63.26 -0.90 5.97
CA VAL A 11 62.11 -1.76 6.21
C VAL A 11 60.87 -1.02 5.72
N ALA A 12 60.31 -1.46 4.59
CA ALA A 12 59.03 -0.98 4.11
C ALA A 12 57.90 -1.61 4.94
N PHE A 13 57.28 -0.84 5.83
CA PHE A 13 56.02 -1.20 6.47
C PHE A 13 54.90 -1.13 5.42
N LEU A 14 54.48 -2.29 4.91
CA LEU A 14 53.22 -2.43 4.18
C LEU A 14 52.07 -2.30 5.18
N ALA A 15 51.52 -1.09 5.30
CA ALA A 15 50.23 -0.88 5.93
C ALA A 15 49.15 -1.50 5.04
N ALA A 16 48.72 -2.72 5.38
CA ALA A 16 47.52 -3.32 4.81
C ALA A 16 46.32 -2.47 5.26
N ALA A 17 45.86 -1.58 4.37
CA ALA A 17 44.58 -0.92 4.54
C ALA A 17 43.49 -1.98 4.41
N CYS A 18 43.03 -2.54 5.54
CA CYS A 18 41.75 -3.21 5.59
C CYS A 18 40.69 -2.17 5.23
N SER A 19 40.26 -2.16 3.96
CA SER A 19 39.08 -1.44 3.54
C SER A 19 37.89 -2.09 4.25
N THR A 20 37.54 -1.55 5.41
CA THR A 20 36.33 -1.94 6.13
C THR A 20 35.16 -1.60 5.23
N VAL A 21 34.60 -2.60 4.57
CA VAL A 21 33.38 -2.50 3.80
C VAL A 21 32.32 -1.92 4.75
N PRO A 22 31.76 -0.72 4.47
CA PRO A 22 30.75 -0.13 5.35
C PRO A 22 29.61 -1.11 5.57
N ALA A 23 29.21 -1.26 6.84
CA ALA A 23 28.06 -2.08 7.19
C ALA A 23 26.78 -1.53 6.53
N PRO A 24 25.82 -2.38 6.16
CA PRO A 24 24.58 -1.93 5.56
C PRO A 24 23.76 -1.11 6.55
N VAL A 25 23.03 -0.12 6.04
CA VAL A 25 22.06 0.65 6.83
C VAL A 25 20.93 -0.28 7.26
N ARG A 26 20.53 -0.23 8.54
CA ARG A 26 19.40 -1.02 9.07
C ARG A 26 18.18 -0.13 9.26
N GLN A 27 17.01 -0.64 8.86
CA GLN A 27 15.72 0.05 8.95
C GLN A 27 14.62 -0.92 9.41
N ASP A 28 13.55 -0.38 9.98
CA ASP A 28 12.38 -1.16 10.33
C ASP A 28 11.55 -1.46 9.08
N LEU A 29 11.06 -2.70 8.96
CA LEU A 29 10.14 -3.14 7.93
C LEU A 29 8.73 -3.21 8.52
N MET A 30 7.82 -2.39 8.01
CA MET A 30 6.41 -2.55 8.31
C MET A 30 5.77 -3.47 7.27
N THR A 31 4.95 -4.43 7.72
CA THR A 31 4.09 -5.22 6.83
C THR A 31 2.65 -4.84 7.04
N ALA A 32 1.86 -4.89 5.98
CA ALA A 32 0.41 -4.83 6.08
C ALA A 32 -0.20 -5.80 5.06
N PRO A 33 -1.38 -6.34 5.36
CA PRO A 33 -2.00 -7.25 4.42
C PRO A 33 -2.42 -6.54 3.14
N SER A 34 -2.47 -7.29 2.03
CA SER A 34 -2.68 -6.71 0.71
C SER A 34 -3.97 -5.90 0.60
N PRO A 35 -3.94 -4.75 -0.10
CA PRO A 35 -5.10 -3.90 -0.25
C PRO A 35 -6.07 -4.36 -1.34
N ILE A 36 -5.78 -5.46 -2.03
CA ILE A 36 -6.61 -5.99 -3.12
C ILE A 36 -7.09 -7.42 -2.85
N SER A 37 -6.74 -7.99 -1.70
CA SER A 37 -7.24 -9.28 -1.25
C SER A 37 -7.73 -9.20 0.19
N PHE A 38 -8.61 -10.14 0.51
CA PHE A 38 -9.25 -10.21 1.81
C PHE A 38 -8.44 -11.01 2.83
N ASP A 39 -7.78 -12.07 2.35
CA ASP A 39 -7.26 -13.18 3.12
C ASP A 39 -5.75 -13.39 2.96
N GLY A 40 -5.05 -12.40 2.41
CA GLY A 40 -3.62 -12.45 2.08
C GLY A 40 -2.68 -12.79 3.24
N ASN A 41 -3.12 -12.60 4.51
CA ASN A 41 -2.41 -13.01 5.73
C ASN A 41 -3.09 -14.14 6.52
N ALA A 42 -4.12 -14.81 5.99
CA ALA A 42 -4.76 -15.91 6.70
C ALA A 42 -4.01 -17.23 6.46
N ALA A 43 -3.88 -18.05 7.51
CA ALA A 43 -3.22 -19.35 7.43
C ALA A 43 -3.81 -20.24 6.33
N GLY A 44 -2.95 -20.95 5.62
CA GLY A 44 -3.34 -21.84 4.51
C GLY A 44 -3.78 -21.12 3.22
N GLN A 45 -3.95 -19.80 3.25
CA GLN A 45 -4.22 -19.01 2.04
C GLN A 45 -2.94 -18.60 1.32
N ALA A 46 -3.11 -18.09 0.11
CA ALA A 46 -2.02 -17.49 -0.64
C ALA A 46 -1.51 -16.24 0.07
N THR A 47 -0.18 -16.11 0.21
CA THR A 47 0.45 -14.91 0.76
C THR A 47 0.27 -13.76 -0.23
N ASP A 48 -0.41 -12.71 0.22
CA ASP A 48 -0.58 -11.45 -0.50
C ASP A 48 -0.45 -10.29 0.49
N GLU A 49 0.72 -9.67 0.51
CA GLU A 49 1.17 -8.75 1.55
C GLU A 49 1.89 -7.55 0.94
N VAL A 50 1.81 -6.41 1.63
CA VAL A 50 2.64 -5.25 1.34
C VAL A 50 3.75 -5.10 2.38
N PHE A 51 4.96 -4.84 1.88
CA PHE A 51 6.16 -4.61 2.65
C PHE A 51 6.57 -3.15 2.44
N VAL A 52 6.44 -2.34 3.48
CA VAL A 52 6.62 -0.89 3.43
C VAL A 52 8.05 -0.56 3.79
N LEU A 53 8.82 -0.14 2.77
CA LEU A 53 10.22 0.27 2.89
C LEU A 53 10.35 1.72 3.36
N VAL A 54 9.39 2.56 2.98
CA VAL A 54 9.32 3.98 3.35
C VAL A 54 7.93 4.25 3.94
N PRO A 55 7.80 4.38 5.27
CA PRO A 55 6.50 4.54 5.94
C PRO A 55 5.74 5.82 5.59
N ASP A 56 6.45 6.88 5.16
CA ASP A 56 5.83 8.14 4.79
C ASP A 56 5.04 8.00 3.47
N ALA A 57 3.71 7.95 3.60
CA ALA A 57 2.78 7.80 2.50
C ALA A 57 2.54 9.08 1.69
N ASP A 58 3.09 10.24 2.08
CA ASP A 58 2.92 11.48 1.33
C ASP A 58 3.58 11.35 -0.06
N PRO A 59 2.84 11.49 -1.17
CA PRO A 59 3.38 11.33 -2.53
C PRO A 59 4.49 12.34 -2.87
N ASN A 60 4.60 13.45 -2.13
CA ASN A 60 5.65 14.45 -2.33
C ASN A 60 6.96 14.11 -1.60
N LYS A 61 6.94 13.07 -0.76
CA LYS A 61 8.13 12.60 -0.06
C LYS A 61 8.81 11.54 -0.89
N ALA A 62 10.09 11.75 -1.15
CA ALA A 62 10.91 10.80 -1.88
C ALA A 62 10.95 9.45 -1.13
N GLY A 63 10.77 8.39 -1.89
CA GLY A 63 11.03 7.03 -1.50
C GLY A 63 12.41 6.60 -1.95
N PHE A 64 12.53 5.30 -2.19
CA PHE A 64 13.78 4.62 -2.45
C PHE A 64 14.09 4.55 -3.96
N ALA A 65 15.31 4.91 -4.34
CA ALA A 65 15.81 4.83 -5.71
C ALA A 65 16.69 3.57 -5.89
N MET A 66 16.78 3.08 -7.12
CA MET A 66 17.68 1.97 -7.48
C MET A 66 18.44 2.31 -8.74
N ARG A 67 19.73 2.01 -8.76
CA ARG A 67 20.53 2.06 -9.99
C ARG A 67 20.38 0.76 -10.78
N THR A 68 20.64 0.84 -12.07
CA THR A 68 20.69 -0.31 -12.97
C THR A 68 21.63 -1.38 -12.40
N GLY A 69 21.16 -2.63 -12.36
CA GLY A 69 21.86 -3.78 -11.80
C GLY A 69 21.67 -3.98 -10.28
N GLU A 70 21.24 -2.97 -9.54
CA GLU A 70 20.91 -3.13 -8.12
C GLU A 70 19.67 -4.02 -7.93
N SER A 71 19.52 -4.60 -6.74
CA SER A 71 18.42 -5.51 -6.43
C SER A 71 17.77 -5.28 -5.08
N LEU A 72 16.46 -5.57 -4.99
CA LEU A 72 15.73 -5.78 -3.74
C LEU A 72 15.45 -7.27 -3.57
N ARG A 73 15.78 -7.82 -2.41
CA ARG A 73 15.56 -9.24 -2.08
C ARG A 73 14.61 -9.33 -0.90
N LEU A 74 13.38 -9.76 -1.14
CA LEU A 74 12.39 -10.06 -0.10
C LEU A 74 12.57 -11.53 0.31
N VAL A 75 13.11 -11.75 1.51
CA VAL A 75 13.32 -13.07 2.09
C VAL A 75 12.14 -13.41 2.98
N LEU A 76 11.44 -14.50 2.64
CA LEU A 76 10.40 -15.07 3.50
C LEU A 76 10.96 -16.28 4.27
N PRO A 77 10.57 -16.50 5.53
CA PRO A 77 10.91 -17.71 6.25
C PRO A 77 10.50 -18.95 5.47
N VAL A 78 11.28 -20.03 5.63
CA VAL A 78 11.03 -21.33 4.97
C VAL A 78 9.65 -21.93 5.26
N ALA A 79 8.99 -21.46 6.33
CA ALA A 79 7.60 -21.80 6.64
C ALA A 79 6.64 -21.36 5.53
N PHE A 80 6.91 -20.23 4.86
CA PHE A 80 6.17 -19.77 3.67
C PHE A 80 6.60 -20.60 2.48
N LYS A 81 5.82 -21.63 2.16
CA LYS A 81 6.13 -22.56 1.08
C LYS A 81 5.84 -21.91 -0.27
N ARG A 82 6.80 -22.04 -1.19
CA ARG A 82 6.62 -21.66 -2.59
C ARG A 82 5.48 -22.47 -3.22
N ASN A 83 4.53 -21.78 -3.85
CA ASN A 83 3.45 -22.41 -4.60
C ASN A 83 3.90 -22.79 -6.03
N THR A 84 4.40 -24.01 -6.21
CA THR A 84 4.97 -24.49 -7.48
C THR A 84 3.99 -24.53 -8.66
N SER A 85 2.67 -24.43 -8.43
CA SER A 85 1.66 -24.34 -9.49
C SER A 85 1.63 -22.97 -10.20
N VAL A 86 2.20 -21.94 -9.58
CA VAL A 86 2.28 -20.59 -10.13
C VAL A 86 3.69 -20.39 -10.66
N ALA A 87 3.86 -20.03 -11.93
CA ALA A 87 5.18 -19.64 -12.43
C ALA A 87 5.60 -18.28 -11.84
N VAL A 88 6.89 -18.12 -11.54
CA VAL A 88 7.45 -16.76 -11.42
C VAL A 88 7.75 -16.28 -12.82
N VAL A 89 7.02 -15.26 -13.27
CA VAL A 89 7.14 -14.76 -14.64
C VAL A 89 8.07 -13.54 -14.62
N PRO A 90 9.26 -13.65 -15.23
CA PRO A 90 10.15 -12.49 -15.38
C PRO A 90 9.44 -11.38 -16.15
N ASP A 91 9.83 -10.13 -15.87
CA ASP A 91 9.32 -8.96 -16.59
C ASP A 91 7.79 -8.85 -16.61
N MET A 92 7.11 -9.34 -15.57
CA MET A 92 5.68 -9.15 -15.35
C MET A 92 5.41 -8.84 -13.87
N ASP A 93 4.35 -8.05 -13.62
CA ASP A 93 3.92 -7.72 -12.26
C ASP A 93 2.99 -8.78 -11.67
N THR A 94 3.03 -10.01 -12.16
CA THR A 94 2.12 -11.08 -11.73
C THR A 94 2.39 -11.50 -10.30
N ASN A 95 3.66 -11.68 -9.96
CA ASN A 95 4.10 -12.21 -8.66
C ASN A 95 4.42 -11.12 -7.64
N LEU A 96 4.85 -9.95 -8.12
CA LEU A 96 5.29 -8.83 -7.27
C LEU A 96 5.22 -7.54 -8.07
N VAL A 97 4.81 -6.44 -7.44
CA VAL A 97 4.90 -5.10 -8.01
C VAL A 97 5.56 -4.13 -7.03
N LEU A 98 6.42 -3.25 -7.53
CA LEU A 98 6.93 -2.11 -6.76
C LEU A 98 5.97 -0.93 -6.93
N THR A 99 5.58 -0.27 -5.83
CA THR A 99 4.69 0.90 -5.87
C THR A 99 5.30 2.12 -5.20
N LYS A 100 4.79 3.29 -5.58
CA LYS A 100 5.18 4.62 -5.08
C LYS A 100 4.66 4.91 -3.66
N GLY A 101 4.09 3.90 -3.01
CA GLY A 101 3.17 4.01 -1.89
C GLY A 101 1.87 3.31 -2.26
N TRP A 102 1.00 3.06 -1.29
CA TRP A 102 -0.36 2.59 -1.57
C TRP A 102 -1.37 3.62 -1.05
N ALA A 103 -2.42 3.99 -1.79
CA ALA A 103 -2.90 3.44 -3.07
C ALA A 103 -2.25 4.04 -4.34
N GLN A 104 -1.02 4.55 -4.21
CA GLN A 104 -0.30 5.15 -5.34
C GLN A 104 0.04 4.11 -6.43
N GLY A 105 0.24 4.61 -7.66
CA GLY A 105 0.53 3.77 -8.81
C GLY A 105 1.83 2.96 -8.70
N SER A 106 1.98 2.00 -9.61
CA SER A 106 3.22 1.24 -9.76
C SER A 106 4.40 2.17 -10.07
N VAL A 107 5.59 1.77 -9.63
CA VAL A 107 6.86 2.36 -10.08
C VAL A 107 7.09 2.01 -11.56
N ARG A 108 6.54 0.88 -12.00
CA ARG A 108 6.87 0.26 -13.26
C ARG A 108 6.47 1.08 -14.48
N LEU A 109 7.48 1.32 -15.31
CA LEU A 109 7.38 1.40 -16.75
C LEU A 109 7.83 0.04 -17.33
N ALA A 110 7.34 -0.38 -18.49
CA ALA A 110 7.82 -1.60 -19.13
C ALA A 110 9.36 -1.61 -19.17
N GLU A 111 9.98 -2.78 -18.93
CA GLU A 111 11.44 -2.95 -18.88
C GLU A 111 12.18 -2.19 -17.77
N GLN A 112 11.50 -1.64 -16.76
CA GLN A 112 12.16 -0.92 -15.66
C GLN A 112 12.91 -1.86 -14.69
N TYR A 113 12.30 -3.00 -14.36
CA TYR A 113 12.87 -4.02 -13.50
C TYR A 113 12.36 -5.40 -13.89
N ARG A 114 13.11 -6.44 -13.50
CA ARG A 114 12.69 -7.84 -13.61
C ARG A 114 12.42 -8.45 -12.25
N VAL A 115 11.46 -9.36 -12.18
CA VAL A 115 11.18 -10.19 -11.00
C VAL A 115 11.77 -11.59 -11.20
N GLY A 116 12.36 -12.15 -10.16
CA GLY A 116 12.89 -13.50 -10.12
C GLY A 116 12.69 -14.14 -8.74
N PHE A 117 13.08 -15.41 -8.63
CA PHE A 117 13.04 -16.17 -7.38
C PHE A 117 14.37 -16.88 -7.15
N ASP A 118 14.92 -16.72 -5.95
CA ASP A 118 16.09 -17.46 -5.46
C ASP A 118 15.61 -18.58 -4.53
N GLU A 119 15.61 -19.80 -5.05
CA GLU A 119 15.16 -20.99 -4.31
C GLU A 119 16.01 -21.26 -3.07
N SER A 120 17.33 -21.04 -3.15
CA SER A 120 18.27 -21.33 -2.07
C SER A 120 18.08 -20.43 -0.86
N LYS A 121 17.49 -19.25 -1.08
CA LYS A 121 17.20 -18.25 -0.05
C LYS A 121 15.72 -18.08 0.26
N ASN A 122 14.84 -18.81 -0.44
CA ASN A 122 13.39 -18.61 -0.38
C ASN A 122 13.01 -17.13 -0.55
N ALA A 123 13.56 -16.49 -1.59
CA ALA A 123 13.51 -15.05 -1.74
C ALA A 123 12.99 -14.60 -3.11
N MET A 124 12.06 -13.65 -3.11
CA MET A 124 11.72 -12.89 -4.32
C MET A 124 12.78 -11.83 -4.56
N VAL A 125 13.24 -11.72 -5.80
CA VAL A 125 14.29 -10.79 -6.19
C VAL A 125 13.76 -9.85 -7.26
N VAL A 126 13.91 -8.56 -7.05
CA VAL A 126 13.68 -7.54 -8.06
C VAL A 126 15.02 -6.94 -8.45
N THR A 127 15.36 -6.95 -9.75
CA THR A 127 16.58 -6.33 -10.27
C THR A 127 16.22 -5.18 -11.19
N ALA A 128 16.77 -4.00 -10.92
CA ALA A 128 16.58 -2.83 -11.77
C ALA A 128 17.30 -3.04 -13.12
N LEU A 129 16.57 -2.93 -14.22
CA LEU A 129 17.12 -2.99 -15.59
C LEU A 129 17.46 -1.59 -16.11
N LYS A 130 16.78 -0.58 -15.56
CA LYS A 130 17.03 0.85 -15.78
C LYS A 130 16.97 1.55 -14.41
N ASP A 131 17.60 2.71 -14.30
CA ASP A 131 17.58 3.51 -13.07
C ASP A 131 16.14 3.88 -12.67
N ILE A 132 15.82 3.64 -11.42
CA ILE A 132 14.55 4.02 -10.78
C ILE A 132 14.81 5.29 -9.97
N SER A 133 14.33 6.42 -10.49
CA SER A 133 14.45 7.72 -9.83
C SER A 133 13.45 7.89 -8.68
N ASN A 134 13.87 8.62 -7.64
CA ASN A 134 13.01 9.14 -6.58
C ASN A 134 12.83 10.68 -6.64
N GLU A 135 13.20 11.28 -7.77
CA GLU A 135 13.08 12.69 -8.06
C GLU A 135 12.14 12.94 -9.26
N GLY A 136 11.38 14.04 -9.20
CA GLY A 136 10.50 14.50 -10.27
C GLY A 136 9.01 14.30 -10.00
N THR A 137 8.17 14.90 -10.86
CA THR A 137 6.71 14.83 -10.75
C THR A 137 6.22 13.39 -10.82
N ASN A 138 5.43 12.95 -9.83
CA ASN A 138 4.91 11.58 -9.72
C ASN A 138 5.97 10.48 -9.70
N ALA A 139 7.22 10.78 -9.33
CA ALA A 139 8.30 9.82 -9.24
C ALA A 139 8.92 9.78 -7.83
N PRO A 140 8.16 9.52 -6.76
CA PRO A 140 8.73 9.39 -5.43
C PRO A 140 9.51 8.08 -5.26
N GLY A 141 9.96 7.41 -6.32
CA GLY A 141 10.65 6.12 -6.22
C GLY A 141 9.79 5.02 -5.61
N ILE A 142 10.45 4.02 -5.04
CA ILE A 142 9.85 2.82 -4.45
C ILE A 142 9.54 3.09 -2.99
N LYS A 143 8.31 2.83 -2.54
CA LYS A 143 8.00 2.84 -1.10
C LYS A 143 7.51 1.49 -0.60
N VAL A 144 6.91 0.71 -1.47
CA VAL A 144 6.26 -0.55 -1.11
C VAL A 144 6.63 -1.64 -2.11
N ILE A 145 6.92 -2.82 -1.59
CA ILE A 145 6.86 -4.08 -2.34
C ILE A 145 5.49 -4.69 -2.07
N HIS A 146 4.71 -4.93 -3.12
CA HIS A 146 3.47 -5.68 -3.01
C HIS A 146 3.70 -7.08 -3.57
N LEU A 147 3.84 -8.05 -2.67
CA LEU A 147 3.92 -9.47 -3.00
C LEU A 147 2.51 -9.98 -3.28
N ARG A 148 2.30 -10.57 -4.46
CA ARG A 148 0.97 -11.01 -4.90
C ARG A 148 1.05 -12.25 -5.79
N GLY A 149 -0.06 -12.56 -6.47
CA GLY A 149 -0.08 -13.60 -7.49
C GLY A 149 0.00 -15.02 -6.95
N ARG A 150 -0.25 -15.22 -5.65
CA ARG A 150 -0.27 -16.55 -5.01
C ARG A 150 1.08 -17.28 -5.08
N THR A 151 2.16 -16.51 -5.04
CA THR A 151 3.53 -17.03 -5.18
C THR A 151 3.95 -17.87 -3.98
N PHE A 152 3.49 -17.53 -2.77
CA PHE A 152 3.71 -18.31 -1.55
C PHE A 152 2.38 -18.65 -0.90
N ASN A 153 2.38 -19.62 0.01
CA ASN A 153 1.28 -19.92 0.89
C ASN A 153 1.65 -19.55 2.32
N ASN A 154 0.69 -18.99 3.04
CA ASN A 154 0.83 -18.68 4.45
C ASN A 154 0.96 -19.96 5.28
N PRO A 155 1.92 -20.01 6.23
CA PRO A 155 2.05 -21.12 7.16
C PRO A 155 0.92 -21.14 8.20
N ILE A 156 1.09 -21.93 9.26
CA ILE A 156 0.24 -21.88 10.45
C ILE A 156 0.29 -20.48 11.09
N PRO A 157 -0.69 -20.12 11.94
CA PRO A 157 -0.76 -18.79 12.55
C PRO A 157 0.47 -18.48 13.41
N GLY A 158 0.87 -17.20 13.43
CA GLY A 158 2.01 -16.75 14.20
C GLY A 158 2.69 -15.50 13.61
N ASP A 159 3.75 -15.05 14.27
CA ASP A 159 4.56 -13.92 13.86
C ASP A 159 5.89 -14.42 13.27
N TYR A 160 6.21 -13.98 12.06
CA TYR A 160 7.31 -14.51 11.28
C TYR A 160 8.29 -13.39 10.91
N PRO A 161 9.59 -13.53 11.19
CA PRO A 161 10.56 -12.50 10.83
C PRO A 161 10.70 -12.44 9.31
N VAL A 162 10.67 -11.23 8.75
CA VAL A 162 10.85 -10.99 7.32
C VAL A 162 11.95 -9.96 7.12
N THR A 163 12.64 -10.07 5.98
CA THR A 163 13.73 -9.15 5.66
C THR A 163 13.66 -8.74 4.19
N VAL A 164 13.88 -7.46 3.94
CA VAL A 164 14.14 -6.94 2.59
C VAL A 164 15.58 -6.44 2.57
N THR A 165 16.36 -6.87 1.60
CA THR A 165 17.73 -6.39 1.42
C THR A 165 17.87 -5.68 0.08
N HIS A 166 18.28 -4.41 0.10
CA HIS A 166 18.82 -3.72 -1.07
C HIS A 166 20.29 -4.07 -1.23
N ALA A 167 20.67 -4.55 -2.41
CA ALA A 167 22.05 -4.88 -2.76
C ALA A 167 22.48 -4.12 -4.02
N SER A 168 23.76 -3.73 -4.05
CA SER A 168 24.43 -3.22 -5.25
C SER A 168 24.56 -4.31 -6.32
N ALA A 169 24.95 -3.91 -7.54
CA ALA A 169 25.11 -4.83 -8.67
C ALA A 169 26.14 -5.95 -8.43
N ASP A 170 27.13 -5.73 -7.57
CA ASP A 170 28.12 -6.73 -7.13
C ASP A 170 27.62 -7.61 -5.96
N GLY A 171 26.38 -7.42 -5.52
CA GLY A 171 25.73 -8.22 -4.48
C GLY A 171 25.99 -7.76 -3.05
N LYS A 172 26.75 -6.68 -2.82
CA LYS A 172 26.96 -6.11 -1.49
C LYS A 172 25.66 -5.50 -0.96
N ALA A 173 25.30 -5.80 0.29
CA ALA A 173 24.15 -5.18 0.95
C ALA A 173 24.41 -3.68 1.18
N LEU A 174 23.46 -2.86 0.76
CA LEU A 174 23.47 -1.41 0.94
C LEU A 174 22.52 -1.01 2.08
N THR A 175 21.30 -1.54 2.06
CA THR A 175 20.27 -1.33 3.10
C THR A 175 19.57 -2.64 3.42
N VAL A 176 19.19 -2.85 4.68
CA VAL A 176 18.43 -4.01 5.16
C VAL A 176 17.25 -3.51 5.99
N TRP A 177 16.04 -3.88 5.59
CA TRP A 177 14.82 -3.69 6.37
C TRP A 177 14.45 -4.99 7.08
N GLN A 178 14.14 -4.91 8.37
CA GLN A 178 13.75 -6.07 9.19
C GLN A 178 12.44 -5.83 9.93
N GLY A 179 11.56 -6.82 9.98
CA GLY A 179 10.27 -6.71 10.65
C GLY A 179 9.60 -8.07 10.83
N GLY A 180 8.34 -8.05 11.21
CA GLY A 180 7.51 -9.24 11.39
C GLY A 180 6.29 -9.23 10.49
N LEU A 181 5.95 -10.38 9.92
CA LEU A 181 4.72 -10.65 9.20
C LEU A 181 3.82 -11.51 10.09
N LYS A 182 2.61 -11.04 10.37
CA LYS A 182 1.62 -11.76 11.18
C LYS A 182 0.68 -12.57 10.32
N VAL A 183 0.66 -13.89 10.54
CA VAL A 183 -0.30 -14.83 9.93
C VAL A 183 -1.44 -15.08 10.91
N LEU A 184 -2.67 -14.86 10.44
CA LEU A 184 -3.90 -15.01 11.22
C LEU A 184 -4.40 -16.45 11.21
N ASP A 185 -5.11 -16.83 12.28
CA ASP A 185 -5.79 -18.13 12.41
C ASP A 185 -6.90 -18.35 11.39
N GLY A 186 -7.62 -17.28 11.08
CA GLY A 186 -8.65 -17.28 10.06
C GLY A 186 -8.72 -15.95 9.36
N THR A 187 -9.58 -15.90 8.35
CA THR A 187 -9.88 -14.64 7.67
C THR A 187 -10.65 -13.71 8.61
N PRO A 188 -10.43 -12.38 8.51
CA PRO A 188 -11.16 -11.42 9.34
C PRO A 188 -12.67 -11.46 9.03
N ALA A 189 -13.52 -10.97 9.93
CA ALA A 189 -14.97 -10.93 9.68
C ALA A 189 -15.36 -9.83 8.67
N ALA A 190 -14.57 -8.77 8.59
CA ALA A 190 -14.70 -7.70 7.63
C ALA A 190 -13.34 -7.07 7.36
N ARG A 191 -13.17 -6.47 6.18
CA ARG A 191 -11.94 -5.79 5.80
C ARG A 191 -12.23 -4.67 4.82
N LEU A 192 -11.48 -3.59 4.95
CA LEU A 192 -11.41 -2.53 3.96
C LEU A 192 -9.97 -2.18 3.62
N ALA A 193 -9.76 -1.67 2.41
CA ALA A 193 -8.45 -1.19 1.97
C ALA A 193 -8.63 0.03 1.05
N PRO A 194 -7.71 1.03 1.10
CA PRO A 194 -7.82 2.16 0.20
C PRO A 194 -7.52 1.72 -1.24
N THR A 195 -8.09 2.40 -2.22
CA THR A 195 -7.79 2.17 -3.63
C THR A 195 -8.03 3.43 -4.46
N ASN A 196 -7.36 3.50 -5.61
CA ASN A 196 -7.54 4.54 -6.62
C ASN A 196 -8.08 3.98 -7.95
N PHE A 197 -8.68 2.78 -7.95
CA PHE A 197 -9.14 2.14 -9.19
C PHE A 197 -10.24 2.92 -9.94
N HIS A 198 -10.99 3.79 -9.28
CA HIS A 198 -11.96 4.70 -9.91
C HIS A 198 -11.31 5.94 -10.54
N LEU A 199 -10.02 6.19 -10.30
CA LEU A 199 -9.27 7.31 -10.84
C LEU A 199 -8.36 6.87 -11.99
N SER A 200 -7.91 7.81 -12.81
CA SER A 200 -6.93 7.53 -13.84
C SER A 200 -5.66 6.90 -13.24
N PRO A 201 -5.05 5.91 -13.91
CA PRO A 201 -3.85 5.24 -13.41
C PRO A 201 -2.75 6.22 -12.98
N GLY A 202 -2.20 6.00 -11.78
CA GLY A 202 -1.16 6.87 -11.21
C GLY A 202 -1.67 8.07 -10.41
N THR A 203 -2.98 8.36 -10.44
CA THR A 203 -3.58 9.40 -9.58
C THR A 203 -3.59 8.94 -8.13
N ASN A 204 -3.35 9.87 -7.19
CA ASN A 204 -3.46 9.62 -5.76
C ASN A 204 -4.62 10.44 -5.16
N ALA A 205 -5.62 9.76 -4.60
CA ALA A 205 -6.69 10.42 -3.85
C ALA A 205 -6.26 10.81 -2.42
N ASP A 206 -5.21 10.19 -1.89
CA ASP A 206 -4.68 10.53 -0.57
C ASP A 206 -3.69 11.69 -0.64
N TYR A 207 -3.52 12.44 0.45
CA TYR A 207 -2.68 13.64 0.55
C TYR A 207 -3.02 14.76 -0.45
N GLN A 208 -4.22 14.73 -1.04
CA GLN A 208 -4.66 15.75 -1.98
C GLN A 208 -4.87 17.12 -1.31
N MET A 209 -4.74 18.17 -2.12
CA MET A 209 -5.01 19.55 -1.72
C MET A 209 -6.45 19.92 -2.07
N ALA A 210 -7.14 20.57 -1.15
CA ALA A 210 -8.46 21.17 -1.38
C ALA A 210 -8.46 22.64 -0.95
N ALA A 211 -9.37 23.42 -1.51
CA ALA A 211 -9.69 24.72 -0.96
C ALA A 211 -10.54 24.55 0.31
N VAL A 212 -10.43 25.48 1.26
CA VAL A 212 -11.33 25.52 2.42
C VAL A 212 -12.81 25.57 1.98
N ALA A 213 -13.67 24.88 2.72
CA ALA A 213 -15.10 24.74 2.45
C ALA A 213 -15.46 24.17 1.06
N GLN A 214 -14.52 23.55 0.35
CA GLN A 214 -14.75 22.97 -0.98
C GLN A 214 -14.62 21.44 -0.99
N PRO A 215 -15.30 20.76 -1.93
CA PRO A 215 -15.04 19.37 -2.23
C PRO A 215 -13.57 19.12 -2.61
N THR A 216 -13.06 17.95 -2.25
CA THR A 216 -11.74 17.52 -2.70
C THR A 216 -11.72 17.26 -4.21
N PRO A 217 -10.61 17.56 -4.92
CA PRO A 217 -10.52 17.35 -6.37
C PRO A 217 -10.75 15.91 -6.83
N HIS A 218 -10.40 14.94 -5.98
CA HIS A 218 -10.56 13.52 -6.25
C HIS A 218 -11.43 12.87 -5.17
N LEU A 219 -12.27 11.93 -5.60
CA LEU A 219 -13.00 11.04 -4.70
C LEU A 219 -12.00 10.12 -4.00
N LEU A 220 -12.16 9.90 -2.70
CA LEU A 220 -11.45 8.82 -2.01
C LEU A 220 -12.07 7.48 -2.41
N GLY A 221 -11.32 6.39 -2.30
CA GLY A 221 -11.81 5.06 -2.64
C GLY A 221 -11.40 4.01 -1.62
N VAL A 222 -12.33 3.12 -1.28
CA VAL A 222 -12.07 1.93 -0.47
C VAL A 222 -12.72 0.70 -1.09
N LEU A 223 -12.01 -0.42 -1.09
CA LEU A 223 -12.60 -1.75 -1.36
C LEU A 223 -13.14 -2.31 -0.06
N LEU A 224 -14.33 -2.90 -0.11
CA LEU A 224 -15.06 -3.41 1.05
C LEU A 224 -15.34 -4.90 0.92
N TRP A 225 -14.97 -5.65 1.96
CA TRP A 225 -15.24 -7.07 2.10
C TRP A 225 -15.87 -7.36 3.46
N GLY A 226 -16.86 -8.25 3.45
CA GLY A 226 -17.49 -8.83 4.61
C GLY A 226 -16.93 -10.21 4.91
N ALA A 227 -17.73 -11.02 5.60
CA ALA A 227 -17.30 -12.32 6.07
C ALA A 227 -16.92 -13.24 4.89
N GLN A 228 -15.88 -14.06 5.09
CA GLN A 228 -15.37 -14.99 4.09
C GLN A 228 -14.98 -14.34 2.74
N GLY A 229 -14.71 -13.03 2.73
CA GLY A 229 -14.29 -12.29 1.53
C GLY A 229 -15.44 -11.93 0.61
N ALA A 230 -16.68 -12.07 1.07
CA ALA A 230 -17.85 -11.60 0.34
C ALA A 230 -17.72 -10.11 0.07
N VAL A 231 -17.85 -9.72 -1.19
CA VAL A 231 -17.81 -8.31 -1.59
C VAL A 231 -19.02 -7.59 -0.98
N LEU A 232 -18.78 -6.46 -0.32
CA LEU A 232 -19.86 -5.60 0.19
C LEU A 232 -20.29 -4.59 -0.87
N ASN A 233 -21.22 -5.00 -1.73
CA ASN A 233 -21.92 -4.11 -2.66
C ASN A 233 -23.13 -3.44 -1.98
N GLY A 234 -23.61 -2.35 -2.57
CA GLY A 234 -24.77 -1.61 -2.09
C GLY A 234 -24.48 -0.73 -0.87
N VAL A 235 -23.20 -0.55 -0.50
CA VAL A 235 -22.81 0.30 0.62
C VAL A 235 -22.68 1.74 0.16
N GLY A 236 -23.25 2.69 0.90
CA GLY A 236 -22.98 4.10 0.74
C GLY A 236 -22.81 4.81 2.08
N ILE A 237 -22.75 6.14 2.04
CA ILE A 237 -22.60 6.96 3.25
C ILE A 237 -23.90 7.66 3.59
N ALA A 238 -24.50 7.27 4.71
CA ALA A 238 -25.65 7.94 5.31
C ALA A 238 -25.21 9.03 6.31
N PRO A 239 -26.09 9.98 6.65
CA PRO A 239 -25.84 10.93 7.74
C PRO A 239 -25.46 10.23 9.05
N ARG A 240 -24.64 10.91 9.86
CA ARG A 240 -24.26 10.41 11.19
C ARG A 240 -25.48 10.26 12.09
N ASP A 241 -25.49 9.20 12.89
CA ASP A 241 -26.43 8.99 13.99
C ASP A 241 -25.62 8.84 15.29
N LEU A 242 -25.37 9.96 15.95
CA LEU A 242 -24.51 9.99 17.14
C LEU A 242 -25.19 9.40 18.38
N THR A 243 -26.51 9.23 18.35
CA THR A 243 -27.25 8.61 19.44
C THR A 243 -27.02 7.10 19.44
N ARG A 244 -27.10 6.45 18.27
CA ARG A 244 -26.87 5.00 18.14
C ARG A 244 -25.40 4.64 17.92
N PHE A 245 -24.64 5.51 17.26
CA PHE A 245 -23.25 5.26 16.86
C PHE A 245 -22.34 6.47 17.17
N PRO A 246 -22.11 6.79 18.46
CA PRO A 246 -21.38 7.99 18.87
C PRO A 246 -19.93 8.09 18.34
N ARG A 247 -19.32 6.95 17.98
CA ARG A 247 -17.97 6.88 17.41
C ARG A 247 -17.89 7.49 16.00
N TYR A 248 -18.95 7.39 15.21
CA TYR A 248 -18.93 7.71 13.77
C TYR A 248 -19.36 9.15 13.51
N THR A 249 -18.43 10.07 13.77
CA THR A 249 -18.67 11.53 13.73
C THR A 249 -18.82 12.12 12.33
N GLY A 250 -18.35 11.41 11.29
CA GLY A 250 -18.31 11.86 9.90
C GLY A 250 -19.34 11.24 8.96
N GLY A 251 -20.11 10.22 9.41
CA GLY A 251 -21.11 9.52 8.60
C GLY A 251 -21.14 8.02 8.89
N LEU A 252 -22.20 7.34 8.46
CA LEU A 252 -22.36 5.89 8.61
C LEU A 252 -22.16 5.18 7.28
N LEU A 253 -21.46 4.05 7.27
CA LEU A 253 -21.46 3.14 6.14
C LEU A 253 -22.69 2.24 6.26
N VAL A 254 -23.61 2.38 5.31
CA VAL A 254 -24.91 1.71 5.32
C VAL A 254 -25.04 0.90 4.04
N GLN A 255 -25.33 -0.39 4.18
CA GLN A 255 -25.62 -1.30 3.08
C GLN A 255 -27.11 -1.28 2.79
N ASP A 256 -27.48 -0.80 1.60
CA ASP A 256 -28.85 -0.85 1.08
C ASP A 256 -29.31 -2.30 0.97
N THR A 257 -30.23 -2.69 1.85
CA THR A 257 -30.75 -4.07 1.95
C THR A 257 -32.07 -4.27 1.23
N ASN A 258 -32.80 -3.20 0.95
CA ASN A 258 -34.11 -3.24 0.29
C ASN A 258 -34.03 -2.82 -1.20
N GLN A 259 -32.84 -2.41 -1.66
CA GLN A 259 -32.50 -2.03 -3.04
C GLN A 259 -33.25 -0.79 -3.56
N ASP A 260 -33.73 0.08 -2.66
CA ASP A 260 -34.42 1.31 -3.04
C ASP A 260 -33.46 2.48 -3.33
N LYS A 261 -32.15 2.28 -3.09
CA LYS A 261 -31.06 3.26 -3.22
C LYS A 261 -31.22 4.48 -2.30
N ARG A 262 -31.91 4.33 -1.18
CA ARG A 262 -32.02 5.31 -0.10
C ARG A 262 -31.40 4.72 1.14
N LEU A 263 -30.37 5.37 1.65
CA LEU A 263 -29.64 4.88 2.81
C LEU A 263 -30.32 5.34 4.09
N ASP A 264 -31.04 4.43 4.74
CA ASP A 264 -31.66 4.68 6.05
C ASP A 264 -31.11 3.71 7.10
N PRO A 265 -30.27 4.16 8.05
CA PRO A 265 -29.73 3.30 9.11
C PRO A 265 -30.78 2.69 10.06
N ALA A 266 -32.07 3.07 9.96
CA ALA A 266 -33.16 2.41 10.68
C ALA A 266 -33.71 1.16 9.96
N THR A 267 -33.64 1.12 8.63
CA THR A 267 -34.12 -0.01 7.81
C THR A 267 -32.97 -0.85 7.25
N ASP A 268 -31.87 -0.20 6.90
CA ASP A 268 -30.69 -0.78 6.28
C ASP A 268 -29.63 -1.19 7.28
N LYS A 269 -28.71 -2.03 6.80
CA LYS A 269 -27.65 -2.57 7.64
C LYS A 269 -26.50 -1.58 7.77
N VAL A 270 -26.23 -1.11 8.97
CA VAL A 270 -24.99 -0.38 9.29
C VAL A 270 -23.83 -1.38 9.31
N VAL A 271 -22.83 -1.15 8.46
CA VAL A 271 -21.64 -2.01 8.33
C VAL A 271 -20.36 -1.33 8.84
N GLY A 272 -20.42 -0.04 9.17
CA GLY A 272 -19.25 0.75 9.52
C GLY A 272 -19.58 2.23 9.66
N GLY A 273 -18.54 3.06 9.67
CA GLY A 273 -18.70 4.50 9.67
C GLY A 273 -17.41 5.25 9.46
N ILE A 274 -17.53 6.58 9.49
CA ILE A 274 -16.43 7.51 9.28
C ILE A 274 -16.22 8.28 10.58
N ILE A 275 -14.98 8.29 11.05
CA ILE A 275 -14.53 9.10 12.18
C ILE A 275 -13.85 10.33 11.59
N GLY A 276 -14.43 11.50 11.81
CA GLY A 276 -13.88 12.77 11.35
C GLY A 276 -12.80 13.27 12.30
N ALA A 277 -11.64 13.63 11.75
CA ALA A 277 -10.64 14.46 12.41
C ALA A 277 -10.37 15.69 11.55
N ALA A 278 -10.46 16.88 12.14
CA ALA A 278 -10.38 18.17 11.46
C ALA A 278 -9.57 19.16 12.32
N PRO A 279 -9.10 20.29 11.75
CA PRO A 279 -8.53 21.37 12.52
C PRO A 279 -9.48 21.85 13.62
N GLU A 280 -8.92 22.34 14.73
CA GLU A 280 -9.70 22.83 15.86
C GLU A 280 -10.67 23.94 15.43
N GLY A 281 -11.94 23.82 15.84
CA GLY A 281 -13.00 24.75 15.49
C GLY A 281 -13.48 24.70 14.04
N ALA A 282 -12.97 23.79 13.20
CA ALA A 282 -13.44 23.63 11.83
C ALA A 282 -14.87 23.05 11.78
N VAL A 283 -15.70 23.63 10.91
CA VAL A 283 -17.07 23.21 10.64
C VAL A 283 -17.33 23.03 9.14
N GLY A 284 -18.40 22.33 8.79
CA GLY A 284 -18.85 22.15 7.40
C GLY A 284 -18.13 21.05 6.61
N GLN A 285 -17.17 20.35 7.21
CA GLN A 285 -16.57 19.14 6.66
C GLN A 285 -17.61 18.02 6.57
N ALA A 286 -17.54 17.24 5.49
CA ALA A 286 -18.46 16.14 5.24
C ALA A 286 -17.80 15.05 4.39
N ALA A 287 -18.24 13.81 4.59
CA ALA A 287 -17.99 12.69 3.70
C ALA A 287 -19.35 12.15 3.24
N THR A 288 -19.55 12.00 1.93
CA THR A 288 -20.80 11.51 1.35
C THR A 288 -20.52 10.55 0.19
N SER A 289 -21.50 9.72 -0.16
CA SER A 289 -21.49 9.07 -1.46
C SER A 289 -21.58 10.15 -2.56
N PRO A 290 -20.84 10.02 -3.68
CA PRO A 290 -21.08 10.88 -4.83
C PRO A 290 -22.48 10.60 -5.39
N MET A 291 -23.07 11.59 -6.04
CA MET A 291 -24.40 11.47 -6.65
C MET A 291 -24.28 10.97 -8.09
N GLY A 292 -25.09 9.98 -8.44
CA GLY A 292 -25.26 9.50 -9.80
C GLY A 292 -26.08 10.47 -10.65
N ALA A 293 -26.13 10.21 -11.96
CA ALA A 293 -26.92 10.99 -12.92
C ALA A 293 -28.44 10.92 -12.63
N ASP A 294 -28.89 9.88 -11.91
CA ASP A 294 -30.26 9.70 -11.44
C ASP A 294 -30.59 10.49 -10.17
N GLY A 295 -29.64 11.28 -9.65
CA GLY A 295 -29.80 12.02 -8.40
C GLY A 295 -29.85 11.13 -7.16
N ARG A 296 -29.36 9.89 -7.26
CA ARG A 296 -29.24 8.95 -6.13
C ARG A 296 -27.77 8.74 -5.74
N PRO A 297 -27.46 8.32 -4.50
CA PRO A 297 -26.09 8.00 -4.14
C PRO A 297 -25.53 6.86 -4.99
N VAL A 298 -24.30 6.99 -5.47
CA VAL A 298 -23.55 5.88 -6.06
C VAL A 298 -23.09 4.97 -4.93
N LEU A 299 -23.50 3.71 -4.98
CA LEU A 299 -23.21 2.71 -3.97
C LEU A 299 -21.98 1.88 -4.34
N SER A 300 -21.41 1.19 -3.37
CA SER A 300 -20.29 0.31 -3.60
C SER A 300 -20.65 -0.80 -4.59
N GLY A 301 -19.72 -1.13 -5.47
CA GLY A 301 -19.99 -2.07 -6.57
C GLY A 301 -20.56 -1.43 -7.82
N ASP A 302 -21.24 -0.28 -7.72
CA ASP A 302 -21.69 0.49 -8.90
C ASP A 302 -20.59 1.42 -9.44
N VAL A 303 -19.60 1.76 -8.60
CA VAL A 303 -18.47 2.60 -8.99
C VAL A 303 -17.66 1.92 -10.08
N LEU A 304 -17.48 2.62 -11.20
CA LEU A 304 -16.68 2.12 -12.31
C LEU A 304 -15.19 2.18 -11.97
N ARG A 305 -14.45 1.13 -12.31
CA ARG A 305 -13.01 1.23 -12.50
C ARG A 305 -12.75 2.15 -13.68
N ASN A 306 -11.78 3.05 -13.55
CA ASN A 306 -11.41 3.98 -14.61
C ASN A 306 -11.08 3.21 -15.91
N ASP A 307 -11.51 3.76 -17.04
CA ASP A 307 -11.33 3.19 -18.38
C ASP A 307 -9.87 3.23 -18.86
N GLY A 308 -9.02 4.04 -18.23
CA GLY A 308 -7.57 4.02 -18.42
C GLY A 308 -6.89 2.72 -17.95
N PHE A 309 -7.58 1.87 -17.18
CA PHE A 309 -7.10 0.52 -16.87
C PHE A 309 -7.41 -0.46 -18.02
N PRO A 310 -6.59 -1.52 -18.22
CA PRO A 310 -6.88 -2.51 -19.24
C PRO A 310 -8.27 -3.14 -19.10
N ALA A 311 -8.98 -3.34 -20.23
CA ALA A 311 -10.31 -3.96 -20.24
C ALA A 311 -10.32 -5.37 -19.62
N ALA A 312 -9.24 -6.14 -19.80
CA ALA A 312 -9.04 -7.45 -19.17
C ALA A 312 -8.95 -7.36 -17.64
N ALA A 313 -8.52 -6.21 -17.12
CA ALA A 313 -8.52 -5.90 -15.69
C ALA A 313 -9.79 -5.15 -15.26
N GLY A 314 -10.84 -5.11 -16.08
CA GLY A 314 -12.12 -4.48 -15.75
C GLY A 314 -12.18 -2.97 -15.92
N GLY A 315 -11.25 -2.35 -16.67
CA GLY A 315 -11.36 -0.92 -17.01
C GLY A 315 -12.71 -0.58 -17.63
N GLY A 316 -13.33 0.50 -17.14
CA GLY A 316 -14.66 0.97 -17.56
C GLY A 316 -15.84 0.14 -17.03
N LYS A 317 -15.59 -0.90 -16.21
CA LYS A 317 -16.65 -1.77 -15.65
C LYS A 317 -16.88 -1.46 -14.17
N PRO A 318 -18.07 -1.76 -13.62
CA PRO A 318 -18.32 -1.70 -12.19
C PRO A 318 -17.29 -2.53 -11.43
N ASN A 319 -16.74 -1.97 -10.35
CA ASN A 319 -15.72 -2.61 -9.55
C ASN A 319 -16.33 -3.12 -8.23
N PRO A 320 -16.50 -4.44 -8.06
CA PRO A 320 -17.15 -5.02 -6.89
C PRO A 320 -16.54 -4.50 -5.57
N GLY A 321 -17.40 -4.03 -4.67
CA GLY A 321 -17.03 -3.58 -3.32
C GLY A 321 -16.33 -2.23 -3.27
N LEU A 322 -16.06 -1.60 -4.41
CA LEU A 322 -15.47 -0.27 -4.45
C LEU A 322 -16.51 0.77 -4.02
N LEU A 323 -16.31 1.36 -2.85
CA LEU A 323 -16.99 2.57 -2.39
C LEU A 323 -16.15 3.80 -2.75
N ALA A 324 -16.74 4.75 -3.47
CA ALA A 324 -16.19 6.07 -3.68
C ALA A 324 -16.77 7.06 -2.66
N ILE A 325 -15.93 7.97 -2.17
CA ILE A 325 -16.28 8.93 -1.11
C ILE A 325 -15.96 10.33 -1.60
N GLN A 326 -16.98 11.18 -1.70
CA GLN A 326 -16.79 12.61 -1.88
C GLN A 326 -16.50 13.21 -0.51
N PHE A 327 -15.29 13.74 -0.33
CA PHE A 327 -14.95 14.52 0.85
C PHE A 327 -15.10 16.01 0.55
N LYS A 328 -15.55 16.78 1.54
CA LYS A 328 -15.56 18.24 1.56
C LYS A 328 -14.77 18.73 2.75
N ALA A 329 -13.78 19.59 2.51
CA ALA A 329 -13.03 20.24 3.58
C ALA A 329 -13.91 21.21 4.36
N GLY A 330 -13.61 21.40 5.65
CA GLY A 330 -14.27 22.41 6.48
C GLY A 330 -13.81 23.83 6.17
N ASP A 331 -14.33 24.78 6.92
CA ASP A 331 -14.11 26.23 6.77
C ASP A 331 -12.74 26.74 7.26
N LYS A 332 -11.89 25.85 7.79
CA LYS A 332 -10.54 26.19 8.25
C LYS A 332 -9.45 25.53 7.41
N PRO A 333 -8.31 26.22 7.20
CA PRO A 333 -7.13 25.58 6.64
C PRO A 333 -6.56 24.56 7.62
N GLY A 334 -5.80 23.59 7.10
CA GLY A 334 -5.10 22.59 7.90
C GLY A 334 -5.28 21.17 7.39
N VAL A 335 -5.00 20.20 8.26
CA VAL A 335 -5.03 18.78 7.91
C VAL A 335 -6.31 18.14 8.40
N TYR A 336 -7.06 17.55 7.47
CA TYR A 336 -8.23 16.74 7.73
C TYR A 336 -7.85 15.27 7.58
N ARG A 337 -8.31 14.42 8.50
CA ARG A 337 -7.99 12.99 8.53
C ARG A 337 -9.23 12.11 8.73
N PRO A 338 -10.12 11.98 7.72
CA PRO A 338 -11.24 11.08 7.84
C PRO A 338 -10.73 9.63 7.92
N THR A 339 -11.18 8.91 8.94
CA THR A 339 -10.91 7.48 9.12
C THR A 339 -12.17 6.69 8.78
N VAL A 340 -12.10 5.83 7.77
CA VAL A 340 -13.17 4.90 7.40
C VAL A 340 -12.95 3.59 8.15
N GLU A 341 -14.00 3.05 8.77
CA GLU A 341 -13.93 1.84 9.59
C GLU A 341 -15.10 0.90 9.27
N LEU A 342 -14.85 -0.41 9.22
CA LEU A 342 -15.89 -1.44 9.19
C LEU A 342 -16.05 -2.05 10.58
N ILE A 343 -17.31 -2.30 10.97
CA ILE A 343 -17.64 -3.00 12.22
C ILE A 343 -17.09 -4.43 12.12
N GLY A 344 -16.31 -4.83 13.14
CA GLY A 344 -15.66 -6.15 13.17
C GLY A 344 -14.50 -6.31 12.18
N GLY A 345 -14.04 -5.21 11.56
CA GLY A 345 -12.93 -5.18 10.62
C GLY A 345 -11.81 -4.23 11.03
N ASN A 346 -11.11 -3.71 10.02
CA ASN A 346 -10.06 -2.71 10.18
C ASN A 346 -10.54 -1.30 9.82
N SER A 347 -9.63 -0.33 9.96
CA SER A 347 -9.84 1.07 9.58
C SER A 347 -8.74 1.58 8.66
N VAL A 348 -9.07 2.55 7.82
CA VAL A 348 -8.12 3.27 6.96
C VAL A 348 -8.33 4.77 7.15
N GLN A 349 -7.22 5.48 7.39
CA GLN A 349 -7.20 6.92 7.50
C GLN A 349 -6.67 7.54 6.21
N PHE A 350 -7.40 8.53 5.70
CA PHE A 350 -6.91 9.40 4.62
C PHE A 350 -6.37 10.69 5.21
N THR A 351 -5.57 11.42 4.42
CA THR A 351 -5.02 12.74 4.74
C THR A 351 -5.40 13.72 3.64
N ILE A 352 -6.03 14.84 4.01
CA ILE A 352 -6.42 15.91 3.09
C ILE A 352 -5.88 17.22 3.64
N ARG A 353 -5.26 18.03 2.79
CA ARG A 353 -4.72 19.34 3.18
C ARG A 353 -5.61 20.44 2.59
N ALA A 354 -6.25 21.22 3.46
CA ALA A 354 -7.04 22.37 3.05
C ALA A 354 -6.23 23.66 3.19
N LYS A 355 -6.28 24.51 2.17
CA LYS A 355 -5.66 25.84 2.16
C LYS A 355 -6.52 26.87 1.44
#